data_AF-A0A533YR79-F1
#
_entry.id   AF-A0A533YR79-F1
#
_cell.length_a   1.000
_cell.length_b   1.000
_cell.length_c   1.000
_cell.angle_alpha   90.00
_cell.angle_beta   90.00
_cell.angle_gamma   90.00
#
_symmetry.space_group_name_H-M   'P 1'
#
loop_
_entity.id
_entity.type
_entity.pdbx_description
1 polymer ?
#
loop_
_entity_poly.entity_id
_entity_poly.type
_entity_poly.pdbx_seq_one_letter_code
_entity_poly.pdbx_strand_id
1 'polypeptide(L)'
;MRYRLRYTFLLLGIGATLAIGWPVGAQGLKQQAIGLYMAIIGKVTVAHVGQPVAVPVKLREDVYFKDVIETQASSRAKALFQDDSILTVGENSRVEVNEFIYDPANNQRSTILRLFQGKARALVGKLFAGRGSKFEIHTPTAVATARGTYFVVWIEEEAGQKMGMNKIGTVRPVFDQGFEVMELQAGGTGVANIGNSGDVAFTSGGQTVVVPPGSFAFAPPGMPPFAPVKITSTAPSGVTGAIAGTEVPDVPQPESPGQVAAISGQGVRALNEIYTILTAPPTAPLAAPLTAPLTAPLTAPLTAPLTAPLAAPLTTPLAAPLTSPLTVPVVPPLPASQAECSSCAQ
;
A
#
# COMPACT_ATOMS: atom_id res chain seq x y z
N MET A 1 -54.38 68.46 -45.23
CA MET A 1 -55.82 68.14 -45.18
C MET A 1 -56.00 66.68 -44.78
N ARG A 2 -56.89 66.45 -43.81
CA ARG A 2 -57.59 65.19 -43.47
C ARG A 2 -56.80 64.09 -42.74
N TYR A 3 -56.88 64.17 -41.41
CA TYR A 3 -56.97 63.03 -40.48
C TYR A 3 -57.99 62.00 -40.94
N ARG A 4 -57.70 60.69 -40.80
CA ARG A 4 -58.64 59.73 -40.19
C ARG A 4 -57.91 58.53 -39.55
N LEU A 5 -58.08 58.53 -38.23
CA LEU A 5 -57.90 57.49 -37.24
C LEU A 5 -58.67 56.20 -37.60
N ARG A 6 -58.03 55.03 -37.48
CA ARG A 6 -58.72 53.74 -37.27
C ARG A 6 -57.95 52.91 -36.24
N TYR A 7 -58.44 52.98 -35.00
CA TYR A 7 -58.14 52.06 -33.92
C TYR A 7 -58.85 50.72 -34.20
N THR A 8 -58.11 49.63 -34.16
CA THR A 8 -58.66 48.28 -33.96
C THR A 8 -57.97 47.67 -32.76
N PHE A 9 -58.65 47.70 -31.61
CA PHE A 9 -58.30 46.91 -30.43
C PHE A 9 -58.58 45.44 -30.72
N LEU A 10 -57.60 44.56 -30.50
CA LEU A 10 -57.85 43.13 -30.32
C LEU A 10 -57.00 42.65 -29.14
N LEU A 11 -57.73 42.28 -28.09
CA LEU A 11 -57.26 41.75 -26.81
C LEU A 11 -56.71 40.32 -26.94
N LEU A 12 -56.01 39.91 -25.87
CA LEU A 12 -55.69 38.54 -25.40
C LEU A 12 -54.30 38.00 -25.68
N GLY A 13 -53.53 37.87 -24.58
CA GLY A 13 -52.37 37.00 -24.48
C GLY A 13 -51.35 37.40 -23.42
N ILE A 14 -51.75 37.63 -22.16
CA ILE A 14 -50.78 37.70 -21.04
C ILE A 14 -50.32 36.25 -20.77
N GLY A 15 -49.26 35.84 -21.47
CA GLY A 15 -48.52 34.64 -21.14
C GLY A 15 -47.61 34.92 -19.96
N ALA A 16 -48.10 34.65 -18.75
CA ALA A 16 -47.26 34.60 -17.55
C ALA A 16 -46.35 33.37 -17.63
N THR A 17 -45.17 33.53 -18.23
CA THR A 17 -44.12 32.52 -18.16
C THR A 17 -43.54 32.53 -16.75
N LEU A 18 -44.05 31.63 -15.91
CA LEU A 18 -43.39 31.17 -14.70
C LEU A 18 -42.00 30.65 -15.10
N ALA A 19 -40.98 31.47 -14.88
CA ALA A 19 -39.60 31.03 -14.92
C ALA A 19 -39.39 30.05 -13.77
N ILE A 20 -39.64 28.77 -14.03
CA ILE A 20 -39.15 27.67 -13.20
C ILE A 20 -37.63 27.73 -13.36
N GLY A 21 -36.99 28.49 -12.47
CA GLY A 21 -35.55 28.46 -12.31
C GLY A 21 -35.17 27.04 -11.92
N TRP A 22 -34.73 26.24 -12.88
CA TRP A 22 -34.01 25.03 -12.53
C TRP A 22 -32.80 25.47 -11.72
N PRO A 23 -32.65 25.00 -10.47
CA PRO A 23 -31.39 25.20 -9.79
C PRO A 23 -30.36 24.50 -10.68
N VAL A 24 -29.50 25.29 -11.31
CA VAL A 24 -28.27 24.78 -11.90
C VAL A 24 -27.49 24.25 -10.70
N GLY A 25 -27.72 22.99 -10.39
CA GLY A 25 -27.00 22.29 -9.34
C GLY A 25 -25.55 22.39 -9.73
N ALA A 26 -24.79 23.17 -8.96
CA ALA A 26 -23.34 23.05 -8.94
C ALA A 26 -23.07 21.61 -8.48
N GLN A 27 -22.97 20.70 -9.45
CA GLN A 27 -22.40 19.39 -9.20
C GLN A 27 -20.93 19.66 -8.92
N GLY A 28 -20.62 19.89 -7.64
CA GLY A 28 -19.24 19.92 -7.18
C GLY A 28 -18.62 18.63 -7.65
N LEU A 29 -17.59 18.74 -8.49
CA LEU A 29 -16.78 17.60 -8.90
C LEU A 29 -16.32 16.92 -7.61
N LYS A 30 -16.86 15.73 -7.31
CA LYS A 30 -16.37 14.93 -6.20
C LYS A 30 -14.93 14.57 -6.54
N GLN A 31 -13.99 15.15 -5.80
CA GLN A 31 -12.58 14.82 -5.93
C GLN A 31 -12.40 13.32 -5.68
N GLN A 32 -11.65 12.65 -6.55
CA GLN A 32 -11.48 11.20 -6.49
C GLN A 32 -10.60 10.83 -5.28
N ALA A 33 -11.12 10.02 -4.36
CA ALA A 33 -10.32 9.41 -3.31
C ALA A 33 -9.41 8.33 -3.91
N ILE A 34 -8.13 8.34 -3.55
CA ILE A 34 -7.06 7.50 -4.11
C ILE A 34 -6.27 6.73 -3.05
N GLY A 35 -6.53 6.99 -1.78
CA GLY A 35 -5.82 6.36 -0.67
C GLY A 35 -6.37 6.78 0.69
N LEU A 36 -5.67 6.40 1.75
CA LEU A 36 -6.04 6.70 3.14
C LEU A 36 -4.80 6.98 4.00
N TYR A 37 -4.94 7.88 4.97
CA TYR A 37 -3.88 8.14 5.96
C TYR A 37 -3.88 7.08 7.06
N MET A 38 -2.78 6.33 7.15
CA MET A 38 -2.57 5.25 8.13
C MET A 38 -1.93 5.71 9.43
N ALA A 39 -1.14 6.80 9.41
CA ALA A 39 -0.50 7.35 10.59
C ALA A 39 -0.20 8.84 10.39
N ILE A 40 -0.37 9.60 11.46
CA ILE A 40 -0.10 11.04 11.50
C ILE A 40 0.66 11.33 12.79
N ILE A 41 1.82 11.94 12.66
CA ILE A 41 2.65 12.39 13.77
C ILE A 41 2.86 13.89 13.60
N GLY A 42 2.64 14.67 14.65
CA GLY A 42 2.82 16.12 14.61
C GLY A 42 1.75 16.84 13.78
N LYS A 43 2.15 17.87 13.05
CA LYS A 43 1.28 18.75 12.27
C LYS A 43 1.39 18.42 10.79
N VAL A 44 0.30 17.90 10.24
CA VAL A 44 0.16 17.55 8.83
C VAL A 44 -1.07 18.26 8.28
N THR A 45 -0.88 18.95 7.16
CA THR A 45 -1.95 19.64 6.44
C THR A 45 -2.02 19.15 5.01
N VAL A 46 -3.21 19.22 4.42
CA VAL A 46 -3.45 18.89 3.02
C VAL A 46 -4.18 20.03 2.34
N ALA A 47 -3.74 20.40 1.14
CA ALA A 47 -4.47 21.31 0.26
C ALA A 47 -5.14 20.49 -0.85
N HIS A 48 -6.47 20.56 -0.89
CA HIS A 48 -7.30 19.90 -1.88
C HIS A 48 -7.51 20.77 -3.12
N VAL A 49 -7.83 20.14 -4.26
CA VAL A 49 -8.11 20.89 -5.49
C VAL A 49 -9.33 21.79 -5.31
N GLY A 50 -9.18 23.05 -5.73
CA GLY A 50 -10.26 24.04 -5.63
C GLY A 50 -10.49 24.57 -4.21
N GLN A 51 -9.68 24.15 -3.23
CA GLN A 51 -9.71 24.71 -1.88
C GLN A 51 -8.48 25.60 -1.66
N PRO A 52 -8.67 26.91 -1.37
CA PRO A 52 -7.56 27.84 -1.21
C PRO A 52 -6.80 27.69 0.12
N VAL A 53 -7.34 26.93 1.07
CA VAL A 53 -6.79 26.80 2.43
C VAL A 53 -6.46 25.35 2.71
N ALA A 54 -5.23 25.10 3.16
CA ALA A 54 -4.81 23.78 3.62
C ALA A 54 -5.51 23.43 4.95
N VAL A 55 -6.01 22.19 5.05
CA VAL A 55 -6.75 21.69 6.21
C VAL A 55 -5.92 20.65 6.96
N PRO A 56 -6.08 20.53 8.30
CA PRO A 56 -5.38 19.51 9.07
C PRO A 56 -5.89 18.11 8.71
N VAL A 57 -4.96 17.19 8.47
CA VAL A 57 -5.27 15.80 8.12
C VAL A 57 -5.66 15.00 9.37
N LYS A 58 -6.65 14.11 9.25
CA LYS A 58 -7.04 13.16 10.31
C LYS A 58 -6.67 11.73 9.96
N LEU A 59 -6.46 10.93 11.00
CA LEU A 59 -6.19 9.50 10.85
C LEU A 59 -7.38 8.81 10.17
N ARG A 60 -7.12 7.91 9.22
CA ARG A 60 -8.10 7.21 8.37
C ARG A 60 -8.94 8.11 7.45
N GLU A 61 -8.54 9.37 7.27
CA GLU A 61 -9.11 10.23 6.24
C GLU A 61 -8.59 9.82 4.86
N ASP A 62 -9.40 10.10 3.83
CA ASP A 62 -9.04 9.81 2.45
C ASP A 62 -7.96 10.78 1.96
N VAL A 63 -7.06 10.25 1.13
CA VAL A 63 -6.18 11.04 0.26
C VAL A 63 -6.90 11.23 -1.06
N TYR A 64 -6.98 12.45 -1.56
CA TYR A 64 -7.62 12.74 -2.84
C TYR A 64 -6.60 12.99 -3.95
N PHE A 65 -7.02 12.74 -5.19
CA PHE A 65 -6.23 13.06 -6.37
C PHE A 65 -5.88 14.55 -6.40
N LYS A 66 -4.63 14.88 -6.75
CA LYS A 66 -4.06 16.25 -6.75
C LYS A 66 -3.93 16.92 -5.39
N ASP A 67 -4.02 16.16 -4.31
CA ASP A 67 -3.70 16.68 -2.98
C ASP A 67 -2.23 17.07 -2.86
N VAL A 68 -2.01 18.17 -2.15
CA VAL A 68 -0.69 18.61 -1.70
C VAL A 68 -0.59 18.37 -0.21
N ILE A 69 0.29 17.45 0.19
CA ILE A 69 0.52 17.06 1.58
C ILE A 69 1.72 17.84 2.11
N GLU A 70 1.53 18.53 3.22
CA GLU A 70 2.55 19.33 3.89
C GLU A 70 2.74 18.86 5.33
N THR A 71 4.00 18.69 5.72
CA THR A 71 4.41 18.28 7.06
C THR A 71 5.34 19.33 7.66
N GLN A 72 5.08 19.73 8.90
CA GLN A 72 5.97 20.64 9.61
C GLN A 72 7.17 19.91 10.22
N ALA A 73 8.00 20.62 10.99
CA ALA A 73 9.08 20.03 11.76
C ALA A 73 8.57 18.92 12.70
N SER A 74 9.37 17.86 12.90
CA SER A 74 9.02 16.71 13.74
C SER A 74 7.68 16.04 13.39
N SER A 75 7.20 16.22 12.16
CA SER A 75 5.90 15.72 11.70
C SER A 75 6.07 14.68 10.60
N ARG A 76 5.15 13.70 10.53
CA ARG A 76 5.18 12.61 9.54
C ARG A 76 3.77 12.22 9.16
N ALA A 77 3.55 11.87 7.90
CA ALA A 77 2.30 11.31 7.41
C ALA A 77 2.57 10.01 6.65
N LYS A 78 1.91 8.92 7.02
CA LYS A 78 1.93 7.65 6.29
C LYS A 78 0.58 7.47 5.59
N ALA A 79 0.59 7.27 4.28
CA ALA A 79 -0.59 7.04 3.47
C ALA A 79 -0.46 5.72 2.69
N LEU A 80 -1.55 4.97 2.61
CA LEU A 80 -1.70 3.81 1.74
C LEU A 80 -2.57 4.21 0.55
N PHE A 81 -2.06 4.02 -0.66
CA PHE A 81 -2.80 4.27 -1.89
C PHE A 81 -3.50 3.00 -2.37
N GLN A 82 -4.51 3.17 -3.23
CA GLN A 82 -5.28 2.07 -3.82
C GLN A 82 -4.44 1.13 -4.71
N ASP A 83 -3.26 1.57 -5.16
CA ASP A 83 -2.32 0.78 -5.98
C ASP A 83 -1.37 -0.08 -5.12
N ASP A 84 -1.71 -0.30 -3.85
CA ASP A 84 -0.91 -0.96 -2.82
C ASP A 84 0.46 -0.33 -2.56
N SER A 85 0.66 0.94 -2.96
CA SER A 85 1.84 1.69 -2.55
C SER A 85 1.64 2.39 -1.21
N ILE A 86 2.71 2.46 -0.42
CA ILE A 86 2.73 3.24 0.82
C ILE A 86 3.69 4.41 0.63
N LEU A 87 3.20 5.62 0.91
CA LEU A 87 4.01 6.82 0.96
C LEU A 87 4.12 7.30 2.41
N THR A 88 5.35 7.57 2.84
CA THR A 88 5.61 8.31 4.07
C THR A 88 6.24 9.64 3.74
N VAL A 89 5.57 10.73 4.10
CA VAL A 89 6.08 12.10 4.00
C VAL A 89 6.76 12.42 5.33
N GLY A 90 8.07 12.69 5.29
CA GLY A 90 8.84 13.04 6.48
C GLY A 90 8.66 14.49 6.87
N GLU A 91 9.40 14.98 7.86
CA GLU A 91 9.26 16.37 8.34
C GLU A 91 9.67 17.43 7.30
N ASN A 92 9.17 18.66 7.45
CA ASN A 92 9.49 19.80 6.59
C ASN A 92 9.32 19.52 5.09
N SER A 93 8.34 18.69 4.75
CA SER A 93 8.18 18.15 3.40
C SER A 93 6.89 18.62 2.76
N ARG A 94 6.93 18.77 1.45
CA ARG A 94 5.77 19.10 0.62
C ARG A 94 5.71 18.19 -0.59
N VAL A 95 4.66 17.39 -0.68
CA VAL A 95 4.46 16.39 -1.74
C VAL A 95 3.12 16.60 -2.41
N GLU A 96 3.10 16.74 -3.74
CA GLU A 96 1.86 16.70 -4.53
C GLU A 96 1.68 15.32 -5.16
N VAL A 97 0.44 14.82 -5.14
CA VAL A 97 0.03 13.69 -5.98
C VAL A 97 -0.30 14.20 -7.38
N ASN A 98 0.70 14.24 -8.26
CA ASN A 98 0.56 14.83 -9.59
C ASN A 98 -0.26 13.95 -10.55
N GLU A 99 -0.08 12.63 -10.50
CA GLU A 99 -0.78 11.65 -11.33
C GLU A 99 -1.09 10.40 -10.49
N PHE A 100 -2.31 9.89 -10.61
CA PHE A 100 -2.70 8.60 -10.04
C PHE A 100 -3.70 7.93 -10.97
N ILE A 101 -3.23 6.92 -11.71
CA ILE A 101 -4.04 6.07 -12.58
C ILE A 101 -3.90 4.66 -12.03
N TYR A 102 -5.03 4.05 -11.68
CA TYR A 102 -5.07 2.68 -11.19
C TYR A 102 -6.22 1.94 -11.85
N ASP A 103 -5.87 1.01 -12.73
CA ASP A 103 -6.81 0.14 -13.42
C ASP A 103 -6.28 -1.32 -13.39
N PRO A 104 -6.69 -2.11 -12.39
CA PRO A 104 -6.24 -3.49 -12.26
C PRO A 104 -6.78 -4.40 -13.37
N ALA A 105 -7.92 -4.07 -13.98
CA ALA A 105 -8.52 -4.88 -15.05
C ALA A 105 -7.67 -4.82 -16.33
N ASN A 106 -7.09 -3.65 -16.62
CA ASN A 106 -6.20 -3.45 -17.76
C ASN A 106 -4.71 -3.54 -17.41
N ASN A 107 -4.36 -3.93 -16.17
CA ASN A 107 -2.97 -3.98 -15.66
C ASN A 107 -2.22 -2.64 -15.88
N GLN A 108 -2.94 -1.53 -15.72
CA GLN A 108 -2.39 -0.18 -15.87
C GLN A 108 -2.26 0.48 -14.50
N ARG A 109 -1.07 1.05 -14.27
CA ARG A 109 -0.75 1.77 -13.06
C ARG A 109 0.20 2.92 -13.37
N SER A 110 -0.17 4.14 -13.03
CA SER A 110 0.73 5.29 -13.15
C SER A 110 0.60 6.17 -11.93
N THR A 111 1.67 6.23 -11.14
CA THR A 111 1.74 7.08 -9.95
C THR A 111 2.91 8.02 -10.11
N ILE A 112 2.64 9.32 -10.17
CA ILE A 112 3.68 10.36 -10.21
C ILE A 112 3.47 11.28 -9.02
N LEU A 113 4.47 11.33 -8.15
CA LEU A 113 4.53 12.23 -7.01
C LEU A 113 5.53 13.34 -7.30
N ARG A 114 5.24 14.57 -6.90
CA ARG A 114 6.20 15.69 -6.94
C ARG A 114 6.60 16.04 -5.51
N LEU A 115 7.86 15.83 -5.17
CA LEU A 115 8.46 16.27 -3.92
C LEU A 115 9.09 17.65 -4.16
N PHE A 116 8.54 18.69 -3.53
CA PHE A 116 9.05 20.06 -3.68
C PHE A 116 10.21 20.36 -2.73
N GLN A 117 10.13 19.80 -1.51
CA GLN A 117 11.15 19.96 -0.46
C GLN A 117 11.05 18.81 0.54
N GLY A 118 12.11 18.62 1.31
CA GLY A 118 12.16 17.64 2.39
C GLY A 118 12.42 16.22 1.87
N LYS A 119 11.68 15.25 2.39
CA LYS A 119 11.95 13.81 2.24
C LYS A 119 10.67 12.99 2.15
N ALA A 120 10.67 12.03 1.25
CA ALA A 120 9.60 11.07 1.09
C ALA A 120 10.17 9.65 1.03
N ARG A 121 9.43 8.70 1.58
CA ARG A 121 9.74 7.28 1.50
C ARG A 121 8.58 6.56 0.85
N ALA A 122 8.86 5.70 -0.11
CA ALA A 122 7.85 4.96 -0.84
C ALA A 122 8.14 3.46 -0.82
N LEU A 123 7.12 2.67 -0.48
CA LEU A 123 7.08 1.23 -0.72
C LEU A 123 6.20 0.97 -1.94
N VAL A 124 6.78 0.33 -2.96
CA VAL A 124 6.13 0.09 -4.25
C VAL A 124 5.98 -1.42 -4.46
N GLY A 125 4.74 -1.89 -4.62
CA GLY A 125 4.46 -3.29 -4.95
C GLY A 125 5.00 -3.73 -6.31
N LYS A 126 5.29 -5.03 -6.45
CA LYS A 126 5.74 -5.69 -7.71
C LYS A 126 4.60 -6.05 -8.66
N LEU A 127 3.36 -5.80 -8.23
CA LEU A 127 2.14 -6.41 -8.78
C LEU A 127 1.86 -6.05 -10.25
N PHE A 128 2.41 -4.93 -10.73
CA PHE A 128 2.13 -4.42 -12.08
C PHE A 128 3.34 -4.55 -13.00
N ALA A 129 3.13 -5.26 -14.10
CA ALA A 129 4.11 -5.51 -15.15
C ALA A 129 3.62 -5.08 -16.55
N GLY A 130 2.40 -4.56 -16.64
CA GLY A 130 1.80 -4.09 -17.88
C GLY A 130 2.61 -2.96 -18.51
N ARG A 131 2.61 -2.90 -19.84
CA ARG A 131 3.26 -1.83 -20.60
C ARG A 131 2.70 -0.48 -20.14
N GLY A 132 3.57 0.44 -19.70
CA GLY A 132 3.18 1.74 -19.18
C GLY A 132 3.04 1.83 -17.65
N SER A 133 3.23 0.72 -16.92
CA SER A 133 3.25 0.77 -15.45
C SER A 133 4.45 1.55 -14.92
N LYS A 134 4.23 2.64 -14.18
CA LYS A 134 5.30 3.47 -13.60
C LYS A 134 4.96 3.99 -12.21
N PHE A 135 6.00 4.11 -11.39
CA PHE A 135 5.96 4.82 -10.13
C PHE A 135 7.16 5.76 -10.09
N GLU A 136 6.91 7.06 -10.03
CA GLU A 136 7.94 8.09 -10.12
C GLU A 136 7.79 9.12 -9.01
N ILE A 137 8.92 9.52 -8.44
CA ILE A 137 9.02 10.69 -7.57
C ILE A 137 9.88 11.72 -8.29
N HIS A 138 9.27 12.85 -8.62
CA HIS A 138 9.90 13.99 -9.29
C HIS A 138 10.34 14.99 -8.23
N THR A 139 11.56 15.48 -8.35
CA THR A 139 12.10 16.60 -7.58
C THR A 139 12.45 17.75 -8.55
N PRO A 140 12.80 18.94 -8.06
CA PRO A 140 13.20 20.05 -8.93
C PRO A 140 14.40 19.72 -9.84
N THR A 141 15.28 18.82 -9.41
CA THR A 141 16.54 18.52 -10.13
C THR A 141 16.62 17.11 -10.69
N ALA A 142 15.73 16.19 -10.30
CA ALA A 142 15.88 14.78 -10.62
C ALA A 142 14.55 13.99 -10.62
N VAL A 143 14.59 12.76 -11.13
CA VAL A 143 13.47 11.82 -11.11
C VAL A 143 13.96 10.47 -10.59
N ALA A 144 13.22 9.90 -9.62
CA ALA A 144 13.42 8.55 -9.12
C ALA A 144 12.27 7.66 -9.59
N THR A 145 12.58 6.67 -10.43
CA THR A 145 11.61 5.70 -10.95
C THR A 145 11.84 4.35 -10.28
N ALA A 146 10.78 3.75 -9.77
CA ALA A 146 10.86 2.56 -8.94
C ALA A 146 9.88 1.48 -9.40
N ARG A 147 10.31 0.22 -9.29
CA ARG A 147 9.43 -0.94 -9.51
C ARG A 147 9.73 -2.02 -8.50
N GLY A 148 8.79 -2.25 -7.58
CA GLY A 148 8.90 -3.37 -6.64
C GLY A 148 9.97 -3.20 -5.57
N THR A 149 10.12 -1.98 -5.04
CA THR A 149 11.22 -1.60 -4.15
C THR A 149 10.73 -0.69 -3.01
N TYR A 150 11.60 -0.51 -2.01
CA TYR A 150 11.37 0.36 -0.86
C TYR A 150 12.51 1.37 -0.78
N PHE A 151 12.18 2.65 -0.92
CA PHE A 151 13.23 3.66 -1.11
C PHE A 151 12.85 4.99 -0.50
N VAL A 152 13.87 5.82 -0.27
CA VAL A 152 13.76 7.18 0.23
C VAL A 152 14.30 8.13 -0.82
N VAL A 153 13.60 9.24 -1.04
CA VAL A 153 14.03 10.38 -1.85
C VAL A 153 14.07 11.59 -0.94
N TRP A 154 15.13 12.39 -1.04
CA TRP A 154 15.21 13.65 -0.31
C TRP A 154 15.85 14.74 -1.16
N ILE A 155 15.52 15.98 -0.84
CA ILE A 155 16.10 17.19 -1.42
C ILE A 155 16.98 17.83 -0.35
N GLU A 156 18.24 18.08 -0.70
CA GLU A 156 19.20 18.68 0.22
C GLU A 156 19.30 20.18 -0.05
N GLU A 157 18.66 21.02 0.75
CA GLU A 157 18.65 22.48 0.55
C GLU A 157 20.05 23.12 0.42
N GLU A 158 21.12 22.46 0.92
CA GLU A 158 22.53 22.89 0.76
C GLU A 158 23.47 21.74 0.34
N ALA A 159 23.18 21.10 -0.80
CA ALA A 159 23.87 19.92 -1.34
C ALA A 159 25.40 19.90 -1.30
N GLY A 160 26.07 21.05 -1.47
CA GLY A 160 27.52 21.11 -1.49
C GLY A 160 28.16 20.85 -0.13
N GLN A 161 27.56 21.33 0.97
CA GLN A 161 28.28 21.47 2.23
C GLN A 161 28.15 20.24 3.15
N LYS A 162 27.04 19.49 3.07
CA LYS A 162 26.77 18.33 3.95
C LYS A 162 27.30 16.98 3.44
N MET A 163 27.67 16.89 2.17
CA MET A 163 28.20 15.66 1.55
C MET A 163 29.75 15.61 1.54
N GLY A 164 30.42 16.52 2.25
CA GLY A 164 31.89 16.57 2.31
C GLY A 164 32.58 17.01 1.00
N MET A 165 31.82 17.57 0.05
CA MET A 165 32.36 18.13 -1.19
C MET A 165 32.76 19.59 -0.93
N ASN A 166 34.04 19.94 -1.14
CA ASN A 166 34.51 21.32 -0.96
C ASN A 166 33.73 22.29 -1.88
N LYS A 167 33.34 23.46 -1.35
CA LYS A 167 32.63 24.53 -2.06
C LYS A 167 33.32 24.84 -3.40
N ILE A 168 32.72 24.43 -4.52
CA ILE A 168 33.02 25.01 -5.82
C ILE A 168 32.28 26.34 -5.84
N GLY A 169 32.98 27.41 -5.48
CA GLY A 169 32.45 28.77 -5.51
C GLY A 169 32.06 29.16 -6.92
N THR A 170 30.79 29.51 -7.12
CA THR A 170 30.36 30.23 -8.31
C THR A 170 30.31 31.72 -7.97
N VAL A 171 31.34 32.45 -8.39
CA VAL A 171 31.32 33.92 -8.45
C VAL A 171 30.69 34.30 -9.78
N ARG A 172 29.67 35.17 -9.79
CA ARG A 172 29.39 36.08 -10.92
C ARG A 172 28.90 37.44 -10.43
N PRO A 173 29.21 38.53 -11.17
CA PRO A 173 29.16 39.90 -10.67
C PRO A 173 27.74 40.47 -10.64
N VAL A 174 27.53 41.35 -9.66
CA VAL A 174 26.35 42.20 -9.50
C VAL A 174 26.31 43.22 -10.62
N PHE A 175 25.17 43.30 -11.32
CA PHE A 175 24.79 44.47 -12.10
C PHE A 175 23.49 45.03 -11.54
N ASP A 176 23.45 46.35 -11.60
CA ASP A 176 22.58 47.28 -10.88
C ASP A 176 21.08 47.07 -11.15
N GLN A 177 20.28 47.26 -10.09
CA GLN A 177 18.82 47.48 -10.05
C GLN A 177 17.87 46.28 -10.28
N GLY A 178 17.36 45.74 -9.17
CA GLY A 178 16.09 44.99 -9.10
C GLY A 178 16.23 43.61 -8.45
N PHE A 179 15.45 43.36 -7.38
CA PHE A 179 15.32 42.02 -6.81
C PHE A 179 14.51 41.12 -7.75
N GLU A 180 15.16 40.18 -8.42
CA GLU A 180 14.53 38.92 -8.80
C GLU A 180 14.87 37.89 -7.72
N VAL A 181 13.85 37.36 -7.07
CA VAL A 181 13.99 36.18 -6.23
C VAL A 181 14.24 35.02 -7.18
N MET A 182 15.51 34.64 -7.39
CA MET A 182 15.81 33.38 -8.06
C MET A 182 15.26 32.27 -7.15
N GLU A 183 14.14 31.69 -7.58
CA GLU A 183 13.45 30.58 -6.94
C GLU A 183 14.47 29.50 -6.53
N LEU A 184 14.38 29.02 -5.28
CA LEU A 184 15.37 28.13 -4.67
C LEU A 184 15.86 27.10 -5.69
N GLN A 185 17.13 27.17 -6.09
CA GLN A 185 17.80 25.95 -6.54
C GLN A 185 17.95 25.08 -5.30
N ALA A 186 16.85 24.41 -4.94
CA ALA A 186 16.80 23.29 -4.03
C ALA A 186 18.03 22.43 -4.32
N GLY A 187 18.96 22.40 -3.37
CA GLY A 187 20.18 21.64 -3.57
C GLY A 187 19.84 20.17 -3.77
N GLY A 188 20.72 19.52 -4.53
CA GLY A 188 20.62 18.20 -5.15
C GLY A 188 19.77 17.14 -4.48
N THR A 189 19.36 16.18 -5.31
CA THR A 189 18.49 15.09 -4.88
C THR A 189 19.30 13.88 -4.46
N GLY A 190 18.90 13.26 -3.36
CA GLY A 190 19.39 11.94 -2.95
C GLY A 190 18.33 10.87 -3.08
N VAL A 191 18.77 9.65 -3.38
CA VAL A 191 17.94 8.44 -3.41
C VAL A 191 18.65 7.34 -2.63
N ALA A 192 17.94 6.69 -1.72
CA ALA A 192 18.43 5.53 -0.97
C ALA A 192 17.45 4.36 -1.12
N ASN A 193 17.92 3.26 -1.69
CA ASN A 193 17.15 2.03 -1.80
C ASN A 193 17.36 1.20 -0.53
N ILE A 194 16.38 1.28 0.36
CA ILE A 194 16.36 0.60 1.67
C ILE A 194 15.61 -0.73 1.63
N GLY A 195 15.16 -1.16 0.44
CA GLY A 195 14.47 -2.41 0.23
C GLY A 195 15.43 -3.58 0.08
N ASN A 196 14.86 -4.78 0.02
CA ASN A 196 15.59 -6.03 -0.23
C ASN A 196 15.46 -6.51 -1.68
N SER A 197 14.73 -5.77 -2.53
CA SER A 197 14.49 -6.14 -3.92
C SER A 197 14.06 -4.95 -4.75
N GLY A 198 14.23 -5.07 -6.07
CA GLY A 198 13.85 -4.02 -7.02
C GLY A 198 14.82 -2.85 -6.99
N ASP A 199 15.13 -2.34 -8.16
CA ASP A 199 16.05 -1.20 -8.30
C ASP A 199 15.28 0.12 -8.42
N VAL A 200 15.98 1.21 -8.13
CA VAL A 200 15.50 2.57 -8.42
C VAL A 200 16.33 3.14 -9.56
N ALA A 201 15.71 3.47 -10.67
CA ALA A 201 16.35 4.24 -11.73
C ALA A 201 16.34 5.71 -11.32
N PHE A 202 17.52 6.28 -11.06
CA PHE A 202 17.68 7.66 -10.62
C PHE A 202 18.26 8.50 -11.75
N THR A 203 17.51 9.48 -12.22
CA THR A 203 17.84 10.28 -13.40
C THR A 203 18.02 11.76 -13.03
N SER A 204 19.16 12.33 -13.41
CA SER A 204 19.46 13.77 -13.28
C SER A 204 20.49 14.17 -14.33
N GLY A 205 20.51 15.45 -14.74
CA GLY A 205 21.50 15.94 -15.71
C GLY A 205 21.54 15.15 -17.03
N GLY A 206 20.42 14.58 -17.46
CA GLY A 206 20.31 13.75 -18.67
C GLY A 206 20.93 12.36 -18.57
N GLN A 207 21.33 11.91 -17.38
CA GLN A 207 21.92 10.59 -17.14
C GLN A 207 21.13 9.82 -16.09
N THR A 208 21.04 8.51 -16.28
CA THR A 208 20.35 7.60 -15.36
C THR A 208 21.35 6.64 -14.73
N VAL A 209 21.29 6.55 -13.41
CA VAL A 209 22.03 5.58 -12.60
C VAL A 209 21.03 4.64 -11.92
N VAL A 210 21.31 3.34 -11.94
CA VAL A 210 20.50 2.34 -11.24
C VAL A 210 20.99 2.20 -9.81
N VAL A 211 20.11 2.43 -8.83
CA VAL A 211 20.39 2.32 -7.39
C VAL A 211 19.86 0.99 -6.86
N PRO A 212 20.73 -0.02 -6.64
CA PRO A 212 20.31 -1.33 -6.18
C PRO A 212 19.97 -1.36 -4.68
N PRO A 213 19.30 -2.41 -4.20
CA PRO A 213 19.05 -2.65 -2.77
C PRO A 213 20.29 -2.45 -1.88
N GLY A 214 20.09 -1.73 -0.77
CA GLY A 214 21.14 -1.42 0.21
C GLY A 214 22.15 -0.38 -0.26
N SER A 215 21.84 0.40 -1.29
CA SER A 215 22.70 1.46 -1.82
C SER A 215 21.97 2.81 -1.88
N PHE A 216 22.73 3.90 -1.96
CA PHE A 216 22.24 5.25 -2.19
C PHE A 216 23.04 5.94 -3.30
N ALA A 217 22.45 6.95 -3.93
CA ALA A 217 23.10 7.83 -4.89
C ALA A 217 22.65 9.27 -4.65
N PHE A 218 23.45 10.23 -5.10
CA PHE A 218 23.17 11.65 -4.97
C PHE A 218 23.46 12.36 -6.29
N ALA A 219 22.62 13.32 -6.67
CA ALA A 219 22.78 14.13 -7.85
C ALA A 219 22.80 15.61 -7.45
N PRO A 220 23.95 16.31 -7.56
CA PRO A 220 24.01 17.75 -7.41
C PRO A 220 23.10 18.46 -8.43
N PRO A 221 22.67 19.71 -8.17
CA PRO A 221 21.83 20.46 -9.09
C PRO A 221 22.43 20.55 -10.49
N GLY A 222 21.67 20.14 -11.51
CA GLY A 222 22.09 20.17 -12.91
C GLY A 222 23.16 19.14 -13.30
N MET A 223 23.64 18.30 -12.37
CA MET A 223 24.65 17.28 -12.64
C MET A 223 24.06 15.86 -12.67
N PRO A 224 24.70 14.93 -13.39
CA PRO A 224 24.40 13.50 -13.29
C PRO A 224 24.50 12.97 -11.85
N PRO A 225 23.75 11.92 -11.50
CA PRO A 225 23.94 11.22 -10.24
C PRO A 225 25.33 10.58 -10.15
N PHE A 226 25.90 10.58 -8.95
CA PHE A 226 27.09 9.77 -8.67
C PHE A 226 26.76 8.27 -8.70
N ALA A 227 27.79 7.45 -8.90
CA ALA A 227 27.65 6.00 -8.82
C ALA A 227 27.09 5.57 -7.45
N PRO A 228 26.25 4.52 -7.38
CA PRO A 228 25.63 4.12 -6.13
C PRO A 228 26.68 3.63 -5.12
N VAL A 229 26.55 4.09 -3.89
CA VAL A 229 27.39 3.71 -2.75
C VAL A 229 26.58 2.85 -1.80
N LYS A 230 27.19 1.83 -1.19
CA LYS A 230 26.52 0.98 -0.20
C LYS A 230 26.17 1.77 1.06
N ILE A 231 24.98 1.55 1.60
CA ILE A 231 24.55 2.11 2.88
C ILE A 231 25.25 1.29 3.97
N THR A 232 26.15 1.94 4.71
CA THR A 232 26.85 1.36 5.87
C THR A 232 26.50 2.14 7.14
N SER A 233 26.99 1.69 8.30
CA SER A 233 26.86 2.43 9.56
C SER A 233 27.54 3.80 9.54
N THR A 234 28.44 4.03 8.59
CA THR A 234 29.18 5.28 8.37
C THR A 234 28.60 6.12 7.23
N ALA A 235 27.37 5.83 6.79
CA ALA A 235 26.71 6.59 5.74
C ALA A 235 26.57 8.08 6.15
N PRO A 236 26.66 9.03 5.19
CA PRO A 236 26.53 10.45 5.46
C PRO A 236 25.21 10.81 6.17
N SER A 237 25.23 11.88 6.96
CA SER A 237 24.06 12.35 7.73
C SER A 237 22.84 12.67 6.86
N GLY A 238 23.05 13.12 5.62
CA GLY A 238 21.96 13.31 4.65
C GLY A 238 21.21 12.00 4.36
N VAL A 239 21.93 10.89 4.23
CA VAL A 239 21.35 9.57 3.99
C VAL A 239 20.67 9.04 5.24
N THR A 240 21.38 9.00 6.37
CA THR A 240 20.84 8.45 7.63
C THR A 240 19.68 9.28 8.17
N GLY A 241 19.74 10.61 8.05
CA GLY A 241 18.69 11.53 8.43
C GLY A 241 17.46 11.49 7.50
N ALA A 242 17.64 11.23 6.20
CA ALA A 242 16.53 11.00 5.28
C ALA A 242 15.81 9.68 5.61
N ILE A 243 16.56 8.62 5.88
CA ILE A 243 16.01 7.32 6.31
C ILE A 243 15.28 7.52 7.65
N ALA A 244 15.96 7.86 8.74
CA ALA A 244 15.31 7.99 10.05
C ALA A 244 14.15 9.00 10.05
N GLY A 245 14.29 10.09 9.29
CA GLY A 245 13.28 11.16 9.17
C GLY A 245 11.98 10.74 8.47
N THR A 246 11.98 9.61 7.78
CA THR A 246 10.80 9.04 7.09
C THR A 246 10.35 7.71 7.70
N GLU A 247 10.94 7.30 8.81
CA GLU A 247 10.50 6.12 9.54
C GLU A 247 9.22 6.47 10.31
N VAL A 248 8.24 5.58 10.34
CA VAL A 248 7.08 5.75 11.22
C VAL A 248 6.97 4.45 11.99
N PRO A 249 7.17 4.47 13.32
CA PRO A 249 7.08 3.26 14.13
C PRO A 249 5.73 2.59 13.90
N ASP A 250 5.71 1.28 13.73
CA ASP A 250 4.47 0.51 13.61
C ASP A 250 3.76 0.30 14.97
N VAL A 251 4.12 1.09 15.99
CA VAL A 251 3.50 1.07 17.31
C VAL A 251 2.15 1.81 17.21
N PRO A 252 1.02 1.14 17.46
CA PRO A 252 -0.26 1.82 17.57
C PRO A 252 -0.15 2.91 18.64
N GLN A 253 -0.36 4.17 18.26
CA GLN A 253 -0.52 5.24 19.25
C GLN A 253 -1.77 4.88 20.08
N PRO A 254 -1.67 4.75 21.41
CA PRO A 254 -2.83 4.46 22.23
C PRO A 254 -3.86 5.58 22.05
N GLU A 255 -5.00 5.24 21.45
CA GLU A 255 -6.09 6.14 21.07
C GLU A 255 -6.94 6.55 22.28
N SER A 256 -6.65 6.03 23.48
CA SER A 256 -7.33 6.41 24.73
C SER A 256 -6.42 6.33 25.96
N PRO A 257 -6.70 7.15 27.00
CA PRO A 257 -6.05 7.03 28.30
C PRO A 257 -6.15 5.61 28.90
N GLY A 258 -7.21 4.86 28.59
CA GLY A 258 -7.35 3.45 29.00
C GLY A 258 -6.32 2.52 28.36
N GLN A 259 -5.98 2.75 27.08
CA GLN A 259 -4.90 2.00 26.42
C GLN A 259 -3.52 2.40 26.94
N VAL A 260 -3.29 3.68 27.26
CA VAL A 260 -2.05 4.14 27.91
C VAL A 260 -1.87 3.49 29.28
N ALA A 261 -2.94 3.43 30.09
CA ALA A 261 -2.92 2.80 31.41
C ALA A 261 -2.68 1.28 31.34
N ALA A 262 -3.25 0.59 30.34
CA ALA A 262 -3.01 -0.83 30.13
C ALA A 262 -1.54 -1.13 29.79
N ILE A 263 -0.93 -0.31 28.92
CA ILE A 263 0.49 -0.43 28.54
C ILE A 263 1.40 -0.09 29.74
N SER A 264 1.08 0.97 30.50
CA SER A 264 1.83 1.36 31.69
C SER A 264 1.72 0.33 32.83
N GLY A 265 0.63 -0.42 32.91
CA GLY A 265 0.43 -1.49 33.89
C GLY A 265 1.17 -2.80 33.55
N GLN A 266 1.53 -3.02 32.27
CA GLN A 266 2.30 -4.19 31.84
C GLN A 266 3.78 -4.10 32.20
N GLY A 267 4.34 -2.89 32.33
CA GLY A 267 5.74 -2.70 32.74
C GLY A 267 6.04 -3.14 34.19
N VAL A 268 5.04 -3.08 35.08
CA VAL A 268 5.20 -3.46 36.51
C VAL A 268 5.00 -4.97 36.73
N ARG A 269 4.15 -5.62 35.92
CA ARG A 269 3.92 -7.08 36.03
C ARG A 269 5.11 -7.90 35.55
N ALA A 270 5.75 -7.50 34.45
CA ALA A 270 6.91 -8.20 33.91
C ALA A 270 8.12 -8.17 34.87
N LEU A 271 8.30 -7.08 35.63
CA LEU A 271 9.40 -6.97 36.59
C LEU A 271 9.18 -7.83 37.85
N ASN A 272 7.94 -8.03 38.30
CA ASN A 272 7.65 -8.93 39.43
C ASN A 272 7.79 -10.41 39.05
N GLU A 273 7.42 -10.79 37.82
CA GLU A 273 7.64 -12.17 37.35
C GLU A 273 9.13 -12.50 37.22
N ILE A 274 9.96 -11.55 36.74
CA ILE A 274 11.41 -11.73 36.64
C ILE A 274 12.07 -11.76 38.04
N TYR A 275 11.62 -10.94 39.00
CA TYR A 275 12.17 -10.94 40.36
C TYR A 275 11.90 -12.25 41.10
N THR A 276 10.73 -12.86 40.90
CA THR A 276 10.36 -14.14 41.54
C THR A 276 11.16 -15.32 40.99
N ILE A 277 11.58 -15.27 39.72
CA ILE A 277 12.42 -16.30 39.08
C ILE A 277 13.87 -16.23 39.60
N LEU A 278 14.36 -15.03 39.95
CA LEU A 278 15.76 -14.83 40.36
C LEU A 278 16.03 -15.10 41.85
N THR A 279 15.00 -15.22 42.70
CA THR A 279 15.15 -15.40 44.15
C THR A 279 14.68 -16.76 44.67
N ALA A 280 14.21 -17.66 43.81
CA ALA A 280 13.78 -19.00 44.23
C ALA A 280 15.01 -19.92 44.49
N PRO A 281 15.09 -20.60 45.66
CA PRO A 281 16.19 -21.51 45.95
C PRO A 281 16.15 -22.74 45.01
N PRO A 282 17.31 -23.25 44.55
CA PRO A 282 17.34 -24.34 43.58
C PRO A 282 17.16 -25.68 44.28
N THR A 283 15.92 -26.16 44.40
CA THR A 283 15.65 -27.54 44.86
C THR A 283 14.57 -28.20 44.01
N ALA A 284 14.90 -28.64 42.79
CA ALA A 284 14.33 -29.81 42.11
C ALA A 284 15.01 -30.03 40.72
N PRO A 285 15.15 -31.28 40.23
CA PRO A 285 16.15 -31.64 39.23
C PRO A 285 15.71 -31.38 37.78
N LEU A 286 16.69 -31.03 36.93
CA LEU A 286 16.62 -30.80 35.48
C LEU A 286 16.31 -32.08 34.63
N ALA A 287 15.44 -32.97 35.08
CA ALA A 287 15.18 -34.23 34.37
C ALA A 287 13.98 -34.20 33.39
N ALA A 288 13.20 -33.12 33.33
CA ALA A 288 11.88 -33.16 32.68
C ALA A 288 11.73 -32.54 31.27
N PRO A 289 12.51 -31.55 30.78
CA PRO A 289 12.14 -30.89 29.52
C PRO A 289 12.79 -31.45 28.25
N LEU A 290 13.69 -32.44 28.34
CA LEU A 290 14.45 -32.92 27.17
C LEU A 290 14.10 -34.33 26.64
N THR A 291 13.16 -35.05 27.26
CA THR A 291 12.77 -36.40 26.82
C THR A 291 11.45 -36.48 26.05
N ALA A 292 10.67 -35.39 25.98
CA ALA A 292 9.38 -35.38 25.28
C ALA A 292 9.42 -35.14 23.75
N PRO A 293 10.30 -34.30 23.17
CA PRO A 293 10.17 -33.96 21.75
C PRO A 293 10.89 -34.93 20.79
N LEU A 294 11.68 -35.88 21.27
CA LEU A 294 12.51 -36.77 20.44
C LEU A 294 12.07 -38.24 20.37
N THR A 295 11.08 -38.68 21.16
CA THR A 295 10.59 -40.07 21.15
C THR A 295 9.28 -40.27 20.37
N ALA A 296 8.52 -39.20 20.10
CA ALA A 296 7.24 -39.28 19.38
C ALA A 296 7.35 -39.49 17.85
N PRO A 297 8.31 -38.90 17.10
CA PRO A 297 8.26 -39.00 15.63
C PRO A 297 8.94 -40.26 15.07
N LEU A 298 9.66 -41.05 15.89
CA LEU A 298 10.46 -42.19 15.40
C LEU A 298 9.91 -43.58 15.76
N THR A 299 8.87 -43.70 16.59
CA THR A 299 8.27 -45.01 16.96
C THR A 299 6.95 -45.33 16.24
N ALA A 300 6.27 -44.32 15.67
CA ALA A 300 5.00 -44.51 14.97
C ALA A 300 5.09 -45.20 13.59
N PRO A 301 6.11 -44.98 12.72
CA PRO A 301 6.07 -45.55 11.36
C PRO A 301 6.62 -46.99 11.26
N LEU A 302 7.22 -47.55 12.32
CA LEU A 302 7.91 -48.85 12.26
C LEU A 302 7.24 -50.01 13.02
N THR A 303 6.18 -49.77 13.77
CA THR A 303 5.45 -50.84 14.51
C THR A 303 4.09 -51.21 13.92
N ALA A 304 3.55 -50.42 12.98
CA ALA A 304 2.25 -50.69 12.36
C ALA A 304 2.20 -51.86 11.34
N PRO A 305 3.24 -52.17 10.54
CA PRO A 305 3.08 -53.18 9.48
C PRO A 305 3.42 -54.62 9.88
N LEU A 306 3.88 -54.89 11.10
CA LEU A 306 4.44 -56.21 11.47
C LEU A 306 3.70 -57.00 12.56
N THR A 307 2.60 -56.51 13.12
CA THR A 307 1.80 -57.23 14.14
C THR A 307 0.38 -57.60 13.70
N ALA A 308 -0.07 -57.18 12.51
CA ALA A 308 -1.41 -57.49 12.03
C ALA A 308 -1.65 -58.94 11.51
N PRO A 309 -0.68 -59.68 10.91
CA PRO A 309 -1.04 -60.92 10.24
C PRO A 309 -0.88 -62.21 11.08
N LEU A 310 -0.40 -62.17 12.34
CA LEU A 310 0.02 -63.40 13.04
C LEU A 310 -0.77 -63.81 14.31
N ALA A 311 -1.86 -63.13 14.68
CA ALA A 311 -2.59 -63.44 15.92
C ALA A 311 -4.08 -63.79 15.74
N ALA A 312 -4.52 -64.13 14.53
CA ALA A 312 -5.91 -64.51 14.26
C ALA A 312 -6.14 -65.88 13.58
N PRO A 313 -5.27 -66.90 13.68
CA PRO A 313 -5.67 -68.24 13.28
C PRO A 313 -5.87 -69.15 14.51
N LEU A 314 -6.92 -69.97 14.43
CA LEU A 314 -7.19 -71.19 15.21
C LEU A 314 -7.61 -71.03 16.68
N THR A 315 -8.93 -71.10 16.90
CA THR A 315 -9.61 -72.22 17.60
C THR A 315 -11.11 -71.85 17.74
N THR A 316 -11.92 -72.07 16.69
CA THR A 316 -12.88 -73.21 16.55
C THR A 316 -14.19 -73.06 17.36
N PRO A 317 -15.30 -73.78 17.02
CA PRO A 317 -15.70 -74.38 15.74
C PRO A 317 -17.25 -74.32 15.48
N LEU A 318 -17.69 -74.95 14.38
CA LEU A 318 -18.97 -75.69 14.28
C LEU A 318 -20.30 -74.97 14.66
N ALA A 319 -20.92 -74.31 13.69
CA ALA A 319 -22.39 -74.28 13.54
C ALA A 319 -22.79 -73.72 12.16
N ALA A 320 -22.60 -74.50 11.11
CA ALA A 320 -23.62 -74.54 10.06
C ALA A 320 -24.77 -75.43 10.62
N PRO A 321 -26.05 -75.25 10.27
CA PRO A 321 -26.46 -75.43 8.88
C PRO A 321 -27.68 -74.61 8.39
N LEU A 322 -27.79 -74.56 7.06
CA LEU A 322 -29.00 -74.74 6.24
C LEU A 322 -30.35 -74.31 6.83
N THR A 323 -31.04 -73.38 6.16
CA THR A 323 -32.44 -73.55 5.72
C THR A 323 -32.90 -72.36 4.85
N SER A 324 -32.96 -72.60 3.53
CA SER A 324 -33.91 -71.95 2.61
C SER A 324 -35.37 -72.33 3.03
N PRO A 325 -36.45 -71.62 2.62
CA PRO A 325 -36.88 -71.62 1.22
C PRO A 325 -37.51 -70.33 0.67
N LEU A 326 -37.41 -70.18 -0.65
CA LEU A 326 -38.33 -69.43 -1.50
C LEU A 326 -39.72 -70.08 -1.45
N THR A 327 -40.76 -69.32 -1.11
CA THR A 327 -42.17 -69.69 -1.37
C THR A 327 -43.03 -68.44 -1.60
N VAL A 328 -43.27 -68.11 -2.87
CA VAL A 328 -44.44 -67.31 -3.31
C VAL A 328 -45.02 -67.99 -4.56
N PRO A 329 -46.35 -68.06 -4.72
CA PRO A 329 -47.02 -69.29 -5.13
C PRO A 329 -47.25 -69.45 -6.63
N VAL A 330 -47.40 -70.74 -6.96
CA VAL A 330 -47.93 -71.32 -8.21
C VAL A 330 -49.41 -70.96 -8.36
N VAL A 331 -49.85 -70.58 -9.57
CA VAL A 331 -50.84 -71.31 -10.41
C VAL A 331 -51.28 -70.45 -11.63
N PRO A 332 -51.53 -71.07 -12.81
CA PRO A 332 -51.57 -70.46 -14.15
C PRO A 332 -52.98 -70.64 -14.79
N PRO A 333 -53.22 -70.89 -16.11
CA PRO A 333 -52.55 -70.55 -17.39
C PRO A 333 -53.52 -69.94 -18.47
N LEU A 334 -53.03 -69.80 -19.73
CA LEU A 334 -53.76 -69.85 -21.03
C LEU A 334 -54.36 -68.54 -21.64
N PRO A 335 -54.63 -68.46 -22.97
CA PRO A 335 -53.69 -67.91 -23.98
C PRO A 335 -54.35 -66.84 -24.91
N ALA A 336 -53.59 -66.22 -25.82
CA ALA A 336 -54.02 -65.90 -27.20
C ALA A 336 -52.96 -65.06 -27.93
N SER A 337 -52.56 -65.58 -29.09
CA SER A 337 -51.84 -64.89 -30.15
C SER A 337 -52.70 -63.81 -30.82
N GLN A 338 -52.13 -62.64 -31.10
CA GLN A 338 -52.54 -61.76 -32.20
C GLN A 338 -51.30 -61.61 -33.10
N ALA A 339 -51.34 -62.16 -34.32
CA ALA A 339 -51.89 -61.55 -35.54
C ALA A 339 -50.77 -60.87 -36.35
N GLU A 340 -50.18 -61.66 -37.25
CA GLU A 340 -49.61 -61.15 -38.50
C GLU A 340 -50.38 -61.79 -39.66
N CYS A 341 -50.98 -60.95 -40.49
CA CYS A 341 -51.40 -61.13 -41.89
C CYS A 341 -52.58 -60.18 -42.15
N SER A 342 -52.69 -59.48 -43.27
CA SER A 342 -51.95 -59.58 -44.53
C SER A 342 -52.53 -58.57 -45.52
N SER A 343 -51.69 -58.20 -46.49
CA SER A 343 -52.07 -57.82 -47.86
C SER A 343 -52.79 -56.46 -48.02
N CYS A 344 -52.74 -55.74 -49.14
CA CYS A 344 -52.28 -56.05 -50.49
C CYS A 344 -52.19 -54.73 -51.29
N ALA A 345 -51.29 -54.68 -52.27
CA ALA A 345 -51.35 -53.92 -53.54
C ALA A 345 -51.45 -52.37 -53.44
N GLN A 346 -50.71 -51.56 -54.20
CA GLN A 346 -50.15 -51.69 -55.55
C GLN A 346 -48.76 -51.05 -55.64
#